data_AF-A0AA44J894-F1
#
_entry.id   AF-A0AA44J894-F1
#
_cell.length_a   1.000
_cell.length_b   1.000
_cell.length_c   1.000
_cell.angle_alpha   90.00
_cell.angle_beta   90.00
_cell.angle_gamma   90.00
#
_symmetry.space_group_name_H-M   'P 1'
#
loop_
_entity.id
_entity.type
_entity.pdbx_description
1 polymer ?
#
loop_
_entity_poly.entity_id
_entity_poly.type
_entity_poly.pdbx_seq_one_letter_code
_entity_poly.pdbx_strand_id
1 'polypeptide(L)' 'MARVKFTKDFDYKPTPQTTTGYKAGWEGTVKRECAEEAVAAGKAEWAGKDAEAKQDGEAEISR' A
#
# COMPACT_ATOMS: atom_id res chain seq x y z
N MET A 1 5.62 -2.44 -9.18
CA MET A 1 4.22 -1.97 -8.96
C MET A 1 3.72 -2.68 -7.71
N ALA A 2 2.95 -2.02 -6.86
CA ALA A 2 2.53 -2.54 -5.56
C ALA A 2 1.01 -2.68 -5.51
N ARG A 3 0.50 -3.80 -5.00
CA ARG A 3 -0.94 -3.96 -4.78
C ARG A 3 -1.27 -3.60 -3.34
N VAL A 4 -2.22 -2.68 -3.16
CA VAL A 4 -2.69 -2.25 -1.84
C VAL A 4 -4.21 -2.13 -1.83
N LYS A 5 -4.76 -2.28 -0.63
CA LYS A 5 -6.16 -2.05 -0.32
C LYS A 5 -6.25 -0.84 0.59
N PHE A 6 -6.87 0.23 0.11
CA PHE A 6 -7.11 1.41 0.90
C PHE A 6 -8.26 1.14 1.87
N THR A 7 -8.00 1.26 3.16
CA THR A 7 -9.01 1.12 4.22
C THR A 7 -9.65 2.46 4.56
N LYS A 8 -8.99 3.56 4.21
CA LYS A 8 -9.45 4.95 4.41
C LYS A 8 -9.30 5.76 3.13
N ASP A 9 -9.94 6.92 3.10
CA ASP A 9 -9.67 7.97 2.10
C ASP A 9 -8.19 8.39 2.14
N PHE A 10 -7.53 8.41 0.98
CA PHE A 10 -6.14 8.83 0.84
C PHE A 10 -5.94 9.67 -0.41
N ASP A 11 -5.41 10.88 -0.24
CA ASP A 11 -5.05 11.78 -1.32
C ASP A 11 -3.56 11.68 -1.63
N TYR A 12 -3.23 10.98 -2.71
CA TYR A 12 -1.85 10.85 -3.17
C TYR A 12 -1.48 12.00 -4.09
N LYS A 13 -0.41 12.74 -3.76
CA LYS A 13 0.07 13.90 -4.53
C LYS A 13 1.50 13.70 -5.02
N PRO A 14 1.72 12.93 -6.10
CA PRO A 14 3.07 12.70 -6.62
C PRO A 14 3.71 13.97 -7.20
N THR A 15 2.89 14.91 -7.67
CA THR A 15 3.31 16.24 -8.14
C THR A 15 2.33 17.27 -7.61
N PRO A 16 2.74 18.54 -7.42
CA PRO A 16 1.83 19.59 -6.93
C PRO A 16 0.66 19.88 -7.89
N GLN A 17 0.76 19.46 -9.16
CA GLN A 17 -0.28 19.61 -10.17
C GLN A 17 -1.25 18.42 -10.22
N THR A 18 -1.01 17.33 -9.48
CA THR A 18 -1.82 16.11 -9.58
C THR A 18 -2.13 15.54 -8.20
N THR A 19 -3.43 15.41 -7.90
CA THR A 19 -3.93 14.72 -6.70
C THR A 19 -4.78 13.53 -7.15
N THR A 20 -4.40 12.33 -6.73
CA THR A 20 -5.18 11.11 -6.93
C THR A 20 -5.85 10.74 -5.62
N GLY A 21 -7.17 10.92 -5.55
CA GLY A 21 -7.97 10.54 -4.38
C GLY A 21 -8.38 9.07 -4.46
N TYR A 22 -7.89 8.26 -3.54
CA TYR A 22 -8.33 6.88 -3.32
C TYR A 22 -9.39 6.85 -2.23
N LYS A 23 -10.50 6.15 -2.48
CA LYS A 23 -11.57 5.97 -1.49
C LYS A 23 -11.31 4.73 -0.63
N ALA A 24 -11.81 4.77 0.60
CA ALA A 24 -11.89 3.61 1.46
C ALA A 24 -12.61 2.44 0.75
N GLY A 25 -12.02 1.26 0.80
CA GLY A 25 -12.49 0.04 0.13
C GLY A 25 -11.94 -0.17 -1.28
N TRP A 26 -11.17 0.78 -1.83
CA TRP A 26 -10.55 0.60 -3.14
C TRP A 26 -9.32 -0.30 -3.07
N GLU A 27 -9.27 -1.31 -3.94
CA GLU A 27 -8.12 -2.21 -4.09
C GLU A 27 -7.62 -2.14 -5.52
N GLY A 28 -6.30 -2.01 -5.68
CA GLY A 28 -5.70 -1.99 -6.99
C GLY A 28 -4.19 -1.95 -6.95
N THR A 29 -3.61 -1.96 -8.14
CA THR A 29 -2.17 -1.81 -8.32
C THR A 29 -1.84 -0.33 -8.42
N VAL A 30 -0.98 0.15 -7.52
CA VAL A 30 -0.49 1.53 -7.48
C VAL A 30 1.04 1.58 -7.59
N LYS A 31 1.58 2.80 -7.69
CA LYS A 31 3.03 3.02 -7.55
C LYS A 31 3.46 2.60 -6.15
N ARG A 32 4.67 2.04 -6.06
CA ARG A 32 5.23 1.58 -4.77
C ARG A 32 5.34 2.72 -3.76
N GLU A 33 5.76 3.90 -4.21
CA GLU A 33 5.80 5.12 -3.38
C GLU A 33 4.42 5.46 -2.78
N CYS A 34 3.36 5.40 -3.59
CA CYS A 34 1.98 5.62 -3.12
C CYS A 34 1.54 4.55 -2.11
N ALA A 35 1.90 3.29 -2.35
CA ALA A 35 1.60 2.19 -1.43
C ALA A 35 2.32 2.38 -0.09
N GLU A 36 3.61 2.74 -0.12
CA GLU A 36 4.42 2.96 1.07
C GLU A 36 3.90 4.14 1.88
N GLU A 37 3.59 5.28 1.25
CA GLU A 37 3.00 6.41 1.97
C GLU A 37 1.63 6.09 2.56
N ALA A 38 0.76 5.41 1.80
CA ALA A 38 -0.57 5.08 2.27
C ALA A 38 -0.55 4.08 3.44
N VAL A 39 0.37 3.10 3.40
CA VAL A 39 0.56 2.14 4.49
C VAL A 39 1.24 2.80 5.69
N ALA A 40 2.27 3.64 5.48
CA ALA A 40 2.94 4.39 6.55
C ALA A 40 1.97 5.36 7.25
N ALA A 41 1.01 5.93 6.52
CA ALA A 41 -0.05 6.75 7.06
C ALA A 41 -1.20 5.94 7.73
N GLY A 42 -1.14 4.60 7.73
CA GLY A 42 -2.20 3.73 8.28
C GLY A 42 -3.54 3.89 7.56
N LYS A 43 -3.51 4.24 6.27
CA LYS A 43 -4.67 4.46 5.40
C LYS A 43 -4.87 3.35 4.36
N ALA A 44 -3.85 2.53 4.14
CA ALA A 44 -3.90 1.36 3.27
C ALA A 44 -3.16 0.19 3.88
N GLU A 45 -3.44 -1.00 3.36
CA GLU A 45 -2.79 -2.26 3.69
C GLU A 45 -2.25 -2.88 2.41
N TRP A 46 -1.12 -3.60 2.50
CA TRP A 46 -0.62 -4.39 1.39
C TRP A 46 -1.63 -5.47 1.02
N ALA A 47 -1.81 -5.73 -0.27
CA ALA A 47 -2.78 -6.69 -0.78
C ALA A 47 -2.11 -7.72 -1.70
N GLY A 48 -2.60 -8.97 -1.66
CA GLY A 48 -2.04 -10.07 -2.45
C GLY A 48 -0.67 -10.54 -1.95
N LYS A 49 0.19 -11.01 -2.86
CA LYS A 49 1.49 -11.61 -2.52
C LYS A 49 2.48 -10.61 -1.89
N ASP A 50 2.28 -9.31 -2.12
CA ASP A 50 3.03 -8.23 -1.47
C ASP A 50 2.68 -8.07 0.02
N ALA A 51 1.48 -8.49 0.44
CA ALA A 51 1.11 -8.55 1.87
C ALA A 51 1.83 -9.71 2.57
N GLU A 52 1.92 -10.84 1.89
CA GLU A 52 2.58 -12.06 2.37
C GLU A 52 4.09 -11.82 2.53
N ALA A 53 4.73 -11.12 1.57
CA ALA A 53 6.15 -10.80 1.62
C ALA A 53 6.58 -9.85 2.77
N LYS A 54 5.66 -9.10 3.38
CA LYS A 54 5.95 -8.26 4.57
C LYS A 54 5.52 -8.90 5.89
N GLN A 55 4.77 -10.00 5.86
CA GLN A 55 4.46 -10.81 7.04
C GLN A 55 5.40 -12.01 7.20
N ASP A 56 6.04 -12.47 6.11
CA ASP A 56 6.99 -13.59 6.10
C ASP A 56 8.45 -13.16 6.39
N GLY A 57 8.66 -11.96 6.92
CA GLY A 57 9.98 -11.50 7.40
C GLY A 57 10.34 -12.00 8.79
N GLU A 58 9.45 -12.73 9.46
CA GLU A 58 9.67 -13.35 10.77
C GLU A 58 9.23 -14.83 10.74
N ALA A 59 9.85 -15.61 9.88
CA ALA A 59 9.94 -17.05 10.06
C ALA A 59 11.40 -17.46 9.84
N GLU A 60 12.15 -17.40 10.94
CA GLU A 60 13.43 -18.06 11.12
C GLU A 60 13.38 -19.48 10.54
N ILE A 61 13.99 -19.69 9.37
CA ILE A 61 14.43 -21.03 8.96
C ILE A 61 15.89 -21.20 9.37
N SER A 62 16.10 -21.41 10.66
CA SER A 62 17.25 -22.19 11.13
C SER A 62 16.99 -23.66 10.79
N ARG A 63 17.69 -24.18 9.76
CA ARG A 63 18.13 -25.58 9.76
C ARG A 63 19.25 -25.85 8.76
#